data_AF-A0A846CBG1-F1
#
_entry.id   AF-A0A846CBG1-F1
#
_cell.length_a   1.000
_cell.length_b   1.000
_cell.length_c   1.000
_cell.angle_alpha   90.00
_cell.angle_beta   90.00
_cell.angle_gamma   90.00
#
_symmetry.space_group_name_H-M   'P 1'
#
loop_
_entity.id
_entity.type
_entity.pdbx_description
1 polymer ?
#
loop_
_entity_poly.entity_id
_entity_poly.type
_entity_poly.pdbx_seq_one_letter_code
_entity_poly.pdbx_strand_id
1 'polypeptide(L)'
;MDKWMRAIAASQKHLDKPNHVMVKYEDLVEDTQNQLVKLCNFMDVEFEENMLSTYGETASNVSLQREHWKKDVSRKIEKASSTKFERLFDESQREYILEKVTPMNLKSKEINN
;
A
#
# COMPACT_ATOMS: atom_id res chain seq x y z
N MET A 1 -18.38 2.04 3.97
CA MET A 1 -17.93 1.87 2.57
C MET A 1 -17.68 3.20 1.87
N ASP A 2 -18.62 4.16 1.95
CA ASP A 2 -18.57 5.42 1.19
C ASP A 2 -17.32 6.27 1.40
N LYS A 3 -16.77 6.30 2.62
CA LYS A 3 -15.52 7.03 2.90
C LYS A 3 -14.34 6.43 2.13
N TRP A 4 -14.25 5.10 2.06
CA TRP A 4 -13.18 4.41 1.33
C TRP A 4 -13.33 4.64 -0.18
N MET A 5 -14.54 4.45 -0.74
CA MET A 5 -14.79 4.67 -2.17
C MET A 5 -14.47 6.10 -2.60
N ARG A 6 -14.86 7.10 -1.80
CA ARG A 6 -14.52 8.51 -2.07
C ARG A 6 -13.01 8.77 -2.03
N ALA A 7 -12.29 8.14 -1.10
CA ALA A 7 -10.83 8.27 -1.03
C ALA A 7 -10.15 7.67 -2.27
N ILE A 8 -10.57 6.47 -2.69
CA ILE A 8 -10.04 5.84 -3.91
C ILE A 8 -10.36 6.68 -5.14
N ALA A 9 -11.60 7.15 -5.29
CA ALA A 9 -12.00 8.01 -6.41
C ALA A 9 -11.22 9.35 -6.41
N ALA A 10 -10.90 9.90 -5.23
CA ALA A 10 -10.05 11.08 -5.14
C ALA A 10 -8.63 10.78 -5.64
N SER A 11 -8.00 9.69 -5.18
CA SER A 11 -6.68 9.28 -5.67
C SER A 11 -6.67 9.01 -7.18
N GLN A 12 -7.73 8.39 -7.72
CA GLN A 12 -7.87 8.11 -9.16
C GLN A 12 -7.81 9.36 -10.04
N LYS A 13 -8.33 10.51 -9.57
CA LYS A 13 -8.26 11.78 -10.30
C LYS A 13 -6.84 12.33 -10.46
N HIS A 14 -5.87 11.75 -9.76
CA HIS A 14 -4.48 12.13 -9.80
C HIS A 14 -3.59 11.05 -10.44
N LEU A 15 -4.18 9.98 -10.96
CA LEU A 15 -3.46 9.03 -11.81
C LEU A 15 -2.80 9.79 -12.97
N ASP A 16 -1.60 9.35 -13.33
CA ASP A 16 -0.77 9.88 -14.41
C ASP A 16 -0.28 11.34 -14.22
N LYS A 17 -0.49 11.94 -13.04
CA LYS A 17 0.12 13.25 -12.74
C LYS A 17 1.60 13.06 -12.36
N PRO A 18 2.51 13.91 -12.86
CA PRO A 18 3.96 13.72 -12.68
C PRO A 18 4.41 13.71 -11.22
N ASN A 19 3.66 14.36 -10.32
CA ASN A 19 3.97 14.41 -8.88
C ASN A 19 3.03 13.51 -8.05
N HIS A 20 2.47 12.46 -8.66
CA HIS A 20 1.61 11.51 -7.97
C HIS A 20 1.91 10.09 -8.42
N VAL A 21 2.33 9.23 -7.49
CA VAL A 21 2.53 7.81 -7.72
C VAL A 21 1.50 7.01 -6.92
N MET A 22 0.90 6.01 -7.56
CA MET A 22 0.00 5.08 -6.90
C MET A 22 0.73 3.75 -6.70
N VAL A 23 0.78 3.29 -5.45
CA VAL A 23 1.39 2.01 -5.07
C VAL A 23 0.33 1.12 -4.44
N LYS A 24 0.19 -0.10 -4.95
CA LYS A 24 -0.65 -1.12 -4.31
C LYS A 24 0.12 -1.73 -3.15
N TYR A 25 -0.57 -1.91 -2.03
CA TYR A 25 0.04 -2.49 -0.83
C TYR A 25 0.57 -3.90 -1.11
N GLU A 26 -0.19 -4.68 -1.88
CA GLU A 26 0.14 -6.05 -2.26
C GLU A 26 1.45 -6.11 -3.05
N ASP A 27 1.62 -5.24 -4.05
CA ASP A 27 2.86 -5.15 -4.83
C ASP A 27 4.05 -4.74 -3.95
N LEU A 28 3.83 -3.81 -3.01
CA LEU A 28 4.86 -3.31 -2.08
C LEU A 28 5.38 -4.39 -1.13
N VAL A 29 4.53 -5.30 -0.65
CA VAL A 29 4.97 -6.36 0.28
C VAL A 29 5.43 -7.63 -0.44
N GLU A 30 4.98 -7.85 -1.67
CA GLU A 30 5.41 -8.99 -2.49
C GLU A 30 6.79 -8.78 -3.10
N ASP A 31 7.09 -7.55 -3.53
CA ASP A 31 8.35 -7.18 -4.19
C ASP A 31 8.88 -5.83 -3.66
N THR A 32 9.18 -5.81 -2.36
CA THR A 32 9.56 -4.60 -1.62
C THR A 32 10.71 -3.84 -2.26
N GLN A 33 11.78 -4.54 -2.65
CA GLN A 33 12.97 -3.89 -3.20
C GLN A 33 12.65 -3.16 -4.50
N ASN A 34 12.01 -3.82 -5.46
CA ASN A 34 11.72 -3.17 -6.74
C ASN A 34 10.73 -2.01 -6.58
N GLN A 35 9.76 -2.12 -5.67
CA GLN A 35 8.84 -1.02 -5.39
C GLN A 35 9.54 0.17 -4.71
N LEU A 36 10.47 -0.07 -3.79
CA LEU A 36 11.28 0.99 -3.19
C LEU A 36 12.19 1.66 -4.23
N VAL A 37 12.86 0.90 -5.10
CA VAL A 37 13.67 1.48 -6.19
C VAL A 37 12.83 2.39 -7.09
N LYS A 38 11.63 1.96 -7.49
CA LYS A 38 10.70 2.78 -8.28
C LYS A 38 10.29 4.06 -7.54
N LEU A 39 10.00 3.96 -6.25
CA LEU A 39 9.63 5.11 -5.41
C LEU A 39 10.78 6.09 -5.21
N CYS A 40 11.98 5.60 -4.92
CA CYS A 40 13.20 6.40 -4.79
C CYS A 40 13.48 7.17 -6.09
N ASN A 41 13.46 6.48 -7.24
CA ASN A 41 13.62 7.11 -8.56
C ASN A 41 12.56 8.18 -8.83
N PHE A 42 11.29 7.91 -8.48
CA PHE A 42 10.21 8.88 -8.61
C PHE A 42 10.41 10.14 -7.75
N MET A 43 11.00 10.00 -6.56
CA MET A 43 11.28 11.10 -5.64
C MET A 43 12.64 11.78 -5.90
N ASP A 44 13.42 11.30 -6.87
CA ASP A 44 14.80 11.73 -7.12
C ASP A 44 15.71 11.55 -5.88
N VAL A 45 15.58 10.38 -5.22
CA VAL A 45 16.39 9.97 -4.07
C VAL A 45 17.09 8.66 -4.41
N GLU A 46 18.33 8.48 -3.93
CA GLU A 46 19.07 7.23 -4.11
C GLU A 46 18.45 6.10 -3.27
N PHE A 47 18.36 4.89 -3.86
CA PHE A 47 17.99 3.70 -3.11
C PHE A 47 19.21 3.16 -2.35
N GLU A 48 19.05 2.92 -1.05
CA GLU A 48 20.08 2.30 -0.23
C GLU A 48 19.60 0.90 0.23
N GLU A 49 20.43 -0.13 0.07
CA GLU A 49 20.12 -1.50 0.48
C GLU A 49 19.78 -1.63 1.98
N ASN A 50 20.29 -0.73 2.81
CA ASN A 50 19.96 -0.67 4.24
C ASN A 50 18.46 -0.43 4.48
N MET A 51 17.74 0.22 3.54
CA MET A 51 16.29 0.47 3.64
C MET A 51 15.48 -0.84 3.76
N LEU A 52 16.03 -1.97 3.31
CA LEU A 52 15.39 -3.29 3.43
C LEU A 52 15.64 -3.98 4.77
N SER A 53 16.63 -3.54 5.55
CA SER A 53 17.10 -4.25 6.74
C SER A 53 17.06 -3.42 8.03
N THR A 54 17.24 -2.10 7.96
CA THR A 54 17.29 -1.20 9.13
C THR A 54 16.00 -0.41 9.34
N TYR A 55 15.01 -0.58 8.48
CA TYR A 55 13.76 0.21 8.52
C TYR A 55 13.03 0.10 9.86
N GLY A 56 13.14 -1.01 10.60
CA GLY A 56 12.48 -1.18 11.89
C GLY A 56 13.05 -0.26 12.99
N GLU A 57 14.36 -0.02 12.96
CA GLU A 57 15.04 0.93 13.84
C GLU A 57 14.66 2.35 13.46
N THR A 58 14.76 2.69 12.17
CA THR A 58 14.36 4.00 11.63
C THR A 58 12.89 4.30 11.96
N ALA A 59 11.99 3.33 11.78
CA ALA A 59 10.57 3.46 12.09
C ALA A 59 10.33 3.76 13.58
N SER A 60 11.12 3.18 14.48
CA SER A 60 11.06 3.44 15.91
C SER A 60 11.50 4.87 16.26
N ASN A 61 12.50 5.40 15.55
CA ASN A 61 13.01 6.76 15.74
C ASN A 61 12.06 7.84 15.20
N VAL A 62 11.26 7.54 14.18
CA VAL A 62 10.32 8.49 13.55
C VAL A 62 8.87 8.32 14.00
N SER A 63 8.57 7.35 14.85
CA SER A 63 7.23 7.12 15.41
C SER A 63 7.06 7.85 16.74
N LEU A 64 5.96 8.58 16.88
CA LEU A 64 5.64 9.26 18.14
C LEU A 64 4.91 8.31 19.09
N GLN A 65 5.18 8.39 20.39
CA GLN A 65 4.56 7.48 21.38
C GLN A 65 3.03 7.47 21.38
N ARG A 66 2.39 8.58 20.98
CA ARG A 66 0.93 8.71 20.86
C ARG A 66 0.34 7.99 19.64
N GLU A 67 1.16 7.55 18.69
CA GLU A 67 0.73 6.92 17.44
C GLU A 67 0.59 5.41 17.60
N HIS A 68 -0.32 4.97 18.46
CA HIS A 68 -0.51 3.55 18.78
C HIS A 68 -0.81 2.66 17.56
N TRP A 69 -1.32 3.24 16.46
CA TRP A 69 -1.56 2.53 15.20
C TRP A 69 -0.28 2.18 14.42
N LYS A 70 0.89 2.73 14.79
CA LYS A 70 2.20 2.42 14.20
C LYS A 70 2.96 1.32 14.94
N LYS A 71 2.42 0.73 16.01
CA LYS A 71 3.13 -0.25 16.85
C LYS A 71 3.73 -1.45 16.10
N ASP A 72 3.19 -1.79 14.93
CA ASP A 72 3.59 -2.95 14.14
C ASP A 72 4.51 -2.57 12.95
N VAL A 73 4.79 -1.28 12.70
CA VAL A 73 5.59 -0.86 11.53
C VAL A 73 7.08 -1.21 11.65
N SER A 74 7.55 -1.50 12.87
CA SER A 74 8.92 -1.95 13.11
C SER A 74 9.12 -3.45 12.90
N ARG A 75 8.03 -4.20 12.67
CA ARG A 75 8.09 -5.65 12.44
C ARG A 75 8.59 -5.98 11.03
N LYS A 76 8.92 -7.25 10.83
CA LYS A 76 9.27 -7.76 9.52
C LYS A 76 8.13 -7.47 8.52
N ILE A 77 8.45 -6.98 7.33
CA ILE A 77 7.49 -6.89 6.23
C ILE A 77 7.15 -8.32 5.83
N GLU A 78 5.90 -8.70 6.03
CA GLU A 78 5.36 -9.99 5.66
C GLU A 78 4.45 -9.82 4.44
N LYS A 79 4.47 -10.82 3.56
CA LYS A 79 3.57 -10.87 2.41
C LYS A 79 2.13 -10.73 2.87
N ALA A 80 1.32 -10.06 2.07
CA ALA A 80 -0.09 -9.86 2.39
C ALA A 80 -0.76 -11.22 2.63
N SER A 81 -1.28 -11.43 3.85
CA SER A 81 -2.11 -12.59 4.12
C SER A 81 -3.45 -12.36 3.41
N SER A 82 -3.58 -12.91 2.21
CA SER A 82 -4.82 -12.84 1.42
C SER A 82 -6.02 -13.33 2.22
N THR A 83 -5.82 -14.32 3.10
CA THR A 83 -6.86 -15.04 3.87
C THR A 83 -7.68 -14.22 4.86
N LYS A 84 -7.27 -12.98 5.20
CA LYS A 84 -7.95 -12.20 6.24
C LYS A 84 -9.37 -11.83 5.84
N PHE A 85 -9.59 -11.53 4.55
CA PHE A 85 -10.90 -11.16 4.04
C PHE A 85 -11.88 -12.34 4.11
N GLU A 86 -11.42 -13.53 3.74
CA GLU A 86 -12.17 -14.79 3.75
C GLU A 86 -12.50 -15.24 5.17
N ARG A 87 -11.58 -15.00 6.12
CA ARG A 87 -11.77 -15.38 7.53
C ARG A 87 -12.74 -14.45 8.28
N LEU A 88 -12.75 -13.16 7.96
CA LEU A 88 -13.54 -12.17 8.69
C LEU A 88 -14.98 -12.04 8.23
N PHE A 89 -15.23 -12.33 6.95
CA PHE A 89 -16.54 -12.14 6.33
C PHE A 89 -17.06 -13.46 5.81
N ASP A 90 -18.36 -13.72 6.00
CA ASP A 90 -19.02 -14.87 5.36
C ASP A 90 -19.24 -14.63 3.85
N GLU A 91 -19.75 -15.65 3.15
CA GLU A 91 -19.96 -15.59 1.71
C GLU A 91 -20.88 -14.43 1.28
N SER A 92 -22.03 -14.27 1.93
CA SER A 92 -22.98 -13.21 1.61
C SER A 92 -22.40 -11.80 1.83
N GLN A 93 -21.62 -11.64 2.88
CA GLN A 93 -20.94 -10.39 3.18
C GLN A 93 -19.84 -10.09 2.16
N ARG A 94 -19.06 -11.10 1.74
CA ARG A 94 -18.03 -10.95 0.71
C ARG A 94 -18.65 -10.59 -0.62
N GLU A 95 -19.72 -11.26 -1.03
CA GLU A 95 -20.47 -10.93 -2.25
C GLU A 95 -20.96 -9.48 -2.23
N TYR A 96 -21.61 -9.07 -1.15
CA TYR A 96 -22.07 -7.70 -0.97
C TYR A 96 -20.92 -6.69 -1.07
N ILE A 97 -19.80 -6.94 -0.39
CA ILE A 97 -18.63 -6.05 -0.42
C ILE A 97 -18.08 -5.96 -1.86
N LEU A 98 -17.87 -7.09 -2.52
CA LEU A 98 -17.34 -7.16 -3.88
C LEU A 98 -18.24 -6.44 -4.89
N GLU A 99 -19.55 -6.63 -4.79
CA GLU A 99 -20.53 -5.92 -5.64
C GLU A 99 -20.35 -4.39 -5.51
N LYS A 100 -20.15 -3.88 -4.28
CA LYS A 100 -19.99 -2.45 -4.04
C LYS A 100 -18.63 -1.88 -4.44
N VAL A 101 -17.54 -2.66 -4.39
CA VAL A 101 -16.18 -2.14 -4.67
C VAL A 101 -15.67 -2.43 -6.07
N THR A 102 -16.20 -3.45 -6.76
CA THR A 102 -15.78 -3.80 -8.13
C THR A 102 -15.80 -2.63 -9.12
N PRO A 103 -16.80 -1.70 -9.09
CA PRO A 103 -16.78 -0.53 -9.98
C PRO A 103 -15.57 0.40 -9.78
N MET A 104 -14.94 0.35 -8.61
CA MET A 104 -13.77 1.16 -8.25
C MET A 104 -12.45 0.45 -8.56
N ASN A 105 -12.50 -0.76 -9.13
CA ASN A 105 -11.31 -1.56 -9.36
C ASN A 105 -10.34 -0.84 -10.32
N LEU A 106 -9.11 -0.68 -9.87
CA LEU A 106 -8.10 0.14 -10.54
C LEU A 106 -7.53 -0.63 -11.73
N LYS A 107 -7.71 -0.11 -12.96
CA LYS A 107 -6.90 -0.53 -14.09
C LYS A 107 -5.53 0.16 -13.96
N SER A 108 -4.57 -0.51 -13.34
CA SER A 108 -3.18 -0.05 -13.37
C SER A 108 -2.68 -0.13 -14.82
N LYS A 109 -2.31 0.99 -15.41
CA LYS A 109 -1.38 0.97 -16.54
C LYS A 109 0.00 0.67 -15.98
N GLU A 110 0.64 -0.36 -16.52
CA GLU A 110 2.03 -0.64 -16.23
C GLU A 110 2.86 0.59 -16.61
N ILE A 111 3.70 1.05 -15.68
CA ILE A 111 4.70 2.07 -15.95
C ILE A 111 5.74 1.37 -16.83
N ASN A 112 5.55 1.44 -18.15
CA ASN A 112 6.57 1.03 -19.11
C ASN A 112 7.71 2.06 -19.04
N ASN A 113 8.89 1.55 -18.69
CA ASN A 113 10.17 2.24 -18.81
C ASN A 113 10.56 2.37 -20.28
#